data_AF-A0A5J6LP90-F1
#
_entry.id   AF-A0A5J6LP90-F1
#
_cell.length_a   1.000
_cell.length_b   1.000
_cell.length_c   1.000
_cell.angle_alpha   90.00
_cell.angle_beta   90.00
_cell.angle_gamma   90.00
#
_symmetry.space_group_name_H-M   'P 1'
#
loop_
_entity.id
_entity.type
_entity.pdbx_description
1 polymer ?
#
loop_
_entity_poly.entity_id
_entity_poly.type
_entity_poly.pdbx_seq_one_letter_code
_entity_poly.pdbx_strand_id
1 'polypeptide(L)'
;MKKTMFATMTILSLFLSSCAQKEVKNEDKKEQSTEQSVKDSTKESKESVVKGMNQAPTSLVGNEKPNVVFAYMLQNQINGEIEMGKVYYNEEYLVLVLSASENMLSLANINPKDYCKTLFDLKEEIVKQYNATQKTPSSIKLKIYDKDEKLLATEENGALVVK
;
A
#
# COMPACT_ATOMS: atom_id res chain seq x y z
N MET A 1 -27.85 42.20 11.48
CA MET A 1 -26.66 41.99 10.61
C MET A 1 -25.50 41.55 11.49
N LYS A 2 -25.00 40.32 11.32
CA LYS A 2 -23.76 39.85 11.96
C LYS A 2 -22.85 39.32 10.85
N LYS A 3 -21.63 39.83 10.83
CA LYS A 3 -20.65 39.75 9.73
C LYS A 3 -20.09 38.34 9.63
N THR A 4 -20.31 37.67 8.50
CA THR A 4 -19.60 36.44 8.12
C THR A 4 -18.24 36.81 7.55
N MET A 5 -17.18 36.41 8.25
CA MET A 5 -15.80 36.54 7.80
C MET A 5 -15.43 35.23 7.08
N PHE A 6 -15.31 35.27 5.76
CA PHE A 6 -14.77 34.17 4.96
C PHE A 6 -13.25 34.28 4.96
N ALA A 7 -12.56 33.28 5.52
CA ALA A 7 -11.11 33.16 5.44
C ALA A 7 -10.74 32.50 4.11
N THR A 8 -10.07 33.27 3.26
CA THR A 8 -9.54 32.86 1.96
C THR A 8 -8.41 31.84 2.15
N MET A 9 -8.59 30.61 1.67
CA MET A 9 -7.51 29.62 1.59
C MET A 9 -6.50 30.03 0.53
N THR A 10 -5.24 30.21 0.94
CA THR A 10 -4.09 30.37 0.06
C THR A 10 -3.73 29.03 -0.59
N ILE A 11 -3.73 29.01 -1.92
CA ILE A 11 -3.29 27.88 -2.75
C ILE A 11 -1.77 27.80 -2.66
N LEU A 12 -1.25 26.69 -2.12
CA LEU A 12 0.17 26.37 -2.08
C LEU A 12 0.58 25.79 -3.44
N SER A 13 1.26 26.60 -4.27
CA SER A 13 1.89 26.11 -5.50
C SER A 13 3.23 25.45 -5.16
N LEU A 14 3.27 24.12 -5.16
CA LEU A 14 4.55 23.39 -5.15
C LEU A 14 5.20 23.48 -6.54
N PHE A 15 6.45 23.92 -6.52
CA PHE A 15 7.36 24.03 -7.66
C PHE A 15 7.60 22.68 -8.34
N LEU A 16 7.37 22.61 -9.65
CA LEU A 16 7.85 21.53 -10.54
C LEU A 16 8.69 22.13 -11.67
N SER A 17 10.00 21.98 -11.58
CA SER A 17 10.95 21.94 -12.71
C SER A 17 12.33 21.51 -12.18
N SER A 18 12.74 20.26 -12.44
CA SER A 18 13.56 19.84 -13.58
C SER A 18 15.06 19.80 -13.26
N CYS A 19 15.58 18.63 -12.92
CA CYS A 19 16.97 18.26 -13.18
C CYS A 19 16.99 17.06 -14.12
N ALA A 20 16.97 17.35 -15.43
CA ALA A 20 17.45 16.42 -16.44
C ALA A 20 18.94 16.70 -16.65
N GLN A 21 19.81 15.73 -16.37
CA GLN A 21 21.07 15.63 -17.10
C GLN A 21 21.47 14.17 -17.27
N LYS A 22 21.38 13.76 -18.53
CA LYS A 22 21.76 12.47 -19.08
C LYS A 22 23.13 12.68 -19.71
N GLU A 23 24.18 12.05 -19.19
CA GLU A 23 25.41 11.84 -19.96
C GLU A 23 25.89 10.40 -19.78
N VAL A 24 26.00 9.75 -20.94
CA VAL A 24 26.55 8.41 -21.17
C VAL A 24 28.05 8.56 -21.39
N LYS A 25 28.86 7.70 -20.79
CA LYS A 25 30.13 7.26 -21.37
C LYS A 25 30.40 5.80 -21.02
N ASN A 26 30.38 4.98 -22.07
CA ASN A 26 30.92 3.62 -22.10
C ASN A 26 32.42 3.64 -21.84
N GLU A 27 32.95 2.60 -21.20
CA GLU A 27 34.07 1.82 -21.75
C GLU A 27 34.18 0.45 -21.08
N ASP A 28 34.82 -0.44 -21.84
CA ASP A 28 34.67 -1.90 -21.90
C ASP A 28 35.50 -2.75 -20.90
N LYS A 29 35.05 -4.01 -20.80
CA LYS A 29 35.81 -5.26 -20.55
C LYS A 29 36.42 -5.53 -19.16
N LYS A 30 35.98 -6.64 -18.55
CA LYS A 30 36.78 -7.89 -18.45
C LYS A 30 35.93 -9.08 -17.95
N GLU A 31 36.05 -10.19 -18.66
CA GLU A 31 35.46 -11.50 -18.40
C GLU A 31 35.86 -12.08 -17.04
N GLN A 32 34.94 -12.77 -16.36
CA GLN A 32 35.25 -14.06 -15.74
C GLN A 32 33.97 -14.90 -15.55
N SER A 33 33.78 -15.85 -16.47
CA SER A 33 32.89 -16.99 -16.30
C SER A 33 33.45 -17.89 -15.19
N THR A 34 32.65 -18.17 -14.17
CA THR A 34 32.84 -19.37 -13.36
C THR A 34 31.45 -19.94 -13.08
N GLU A 35 31.13 -21.02 -13.80
CA GLU A 35 29.97 -21.86 -13.56
C GLU A 35 30.05 -22.43 -12.14
N GLN A 36 29.13 -22.01 -11.28
CA GLN A 36 28.96 -22.63 -9.97
C GLN A 36 27.52 -23.15 -9.87
N SER A 37 27.39 -24.42 -10.26
CA SER A 37 26.45 -25.42 -9.75
C SER A 37 25.07 -24.87 -9.35
N VAL A 38 24.16 -24.87 -10.32
CA VAL A 38 22.71 -24.85 -10.09
C VAL A 38 22.35 -26.05 -9.22
N LYS A 39 22.34 -25.85 -7.89
CA LYS A 39 21.62 -26.74 -7.00
C LYS A 39 20.16 -26.35 -7.16
N ASP A 40 19.51 -26.97 -8.13
CA ASP A 40 18.07 -26.92 -8.36
C ASP A 40 17.37 -27.37 -7.09
N SER A 41 17.23 -26.41 -6.18
CA SER A 41 16.25 -26.47 -5.13
C SER A 41 14.96 -26.26 -5.90
N THR A 42 14.22 -27.32 -6.15
CA THR A 42 12.83 -27.23 -6.58
C THR A 42 12.12 -26.40 -5.51
N LYS A 43 12.16 -25.08 -5.68
CA LYS A 43 11.51 -24.10 -4.85
C LYS A 43 10.06 -24.32 -5.21
N GLU A 44 9.34 -25.09 -4.39
CA GLU A 44 7.88 -25.12 -4.46
C GLU A 44 7.44 -23.67 -4.59
N SER A 45 6.85 -23.35 -5.75
CA SER A 45 6.36 -22.01 -5.99
C SER A 45 5.18 -21.82 -5.04
N LYS A 46 5.45 -21.27 -3.86
CA LYS A 46 4.43 -20.93 -2.88
C LYS A 46 3.38 -20.10 -3.61
N GLU A 47 2.13 -20.54 -3.53
CA GLU A 47 1.01 -19.86 -4.15
C GLU A 47 0.86 -18.47 -3.52
N SER A 48 0.73 -17.44 -4.37
CA SER A 48 0.68 -16.05 -3.90
C SER A 48 -0.56 -15.80 -3.04
N VAL A 49 -0.38 -15.05 -1.95
CA VAL A 49 -1.48 -14.69 -1.03
C VAL A 49 -2.57 -13.82 -1.66
N VAL A 50 -2.29 -13.21 -2.82
CA VAL A 50 -3.24 -12.37 -3.57
C VAL A 50 -3.83 -13.05 -4.80
N LYS A 51 -3.62 -14.37 -4.96
CA LYS A 51 -4.17 -15.10 -6.10
C LYS A 51 -5.70 -15.00 -6.14
N GLY A 52 -6.23 -14.62 -7.30
CA GLY A 52 -7.68 -14.45 -7.50
C GLY A 52 -8.26 -13.16 -6.89
N MET A 53 -7.41 -12.27 -6.35
CA MET A 53 -7.83 -10.96 -5.87
C MET A 53 -7.66 -9.90 -6.95
N ASN A 54 -8.47 -8.84 -6.87
CA ASN A 54 -8.31 -7.68 -7.73
C ASN A 54 -7.31 -6.70 -7.11
N GLN A 55 -6.44 -6.10 -7.91
CA GLN A 55 -5.61 -5.00 -7.43
C GLN A 55 -6.45 -3.71 -7.34
N ALA A 56 -6.17 -2.86 -6.34
CA ALA A 56 -6.79 -1.56 -6.20
C ALA A 56 -6.62 -0.73 -7.48
N PRO A 57 -7.71 -0.10 -7.98
CA PRO A 57 -7.63 0.69 -9.20
C PRO A 57 -6.81 1.97 -8.96
N THR A 58 -6.42 2.63 -10.05
CA THR A 58 -5.72 3.93 -10.02
C THR A 58 -6.66 5.12 -10.13
N SER A 59 -7.95 4.89 -10.38
CA SER A 59 -8.99 5.91 -10.50
C SER A 59 -10.37 5.34 -10.19
N LEU A 60 -11.31 6.20 -9.81
CA LEU A 60 -12.73 5.86 -9.64
C LEU A 60 -13.57 6.49 -10.77
N VAL A 61 -14.61 5.78 -11.20
CA VAL A 61 -15.60 6.15 -12.21
C VAL A 61 -16.97 6.50 -11.62
N GLY A 62 -17.19 6.29 -10.32
CA GLY A 62 -18.32 6.81 -9.54
C GLY A 62 -19.47 5.85 -9.27
N ASN A 63 -19.37 4.59 -9.71
CA ASN A 63 -20.38 3.55 -9.48
C ASN A 63 -19.80 2.28 -8.83
N GLU A 64 -18.63 2.40 -8.21
CA GLU A 64 -17.93 1.32 -7.57
C GLU A 64 -18.67 0.73 -6.37
N LYS A 65 -18.47 -0.58 -6.15
CA LYS A 65 -18.77 -1.21 -4.87
C LYS A 65 -17.85 -0.63 -3.77
N PRO A 66 -18.31 -0.59 -2.50
CA PRO A 66 -17.54 -0.03 -1.38
C PRO A 66 -16.12 -0.58 -1.25
N ASN A 67 -15.92 -1.88 -1.44
CA ASN A 67 -14.61 -2.53 -1.34
C ASN A 67 -13.59 -1.98 -2.34
N VAL A 68 -14.02 -1.63 -3.55
CA VAL A 68 -13.16 -1.01 -4.57
C VAL A 68 -12.75 0.40 -4.14
N VAL A 69 -13.69 1.17 -3.59
CA VAL A 69 -13.45 2.53 -3.08
C VAL A 69 -12.47 2.49 -1.91
N PHE A 70 -12.67 1.57 -0.96
CA PHE A 70 -11.75 1.39 0.17
C PHE A 70 -10.35 1.00 -0.28
N ALA A 71 -10.22 0.08 -1.24
CA ALA A 71 -8.94 -0.34 -1.79
C ALA A 71 -8.20 0.83 -2.46
N TYR A 72 -8.91 1.62 -3.29
CA TYR A 72 -8.38 2.82 -3.94
C TYR A 72 -7.89 3.86 -2.93
N MET A 73 -8.73 4.20 -1.95
CA MET A 73 -8.40 5.22 -0.95
C MET A 73 -7.21 4.79 -0.10
N LEU A 74 -7.16 3.52 0.34
CA LEU A 74 -6.06 3.01 1.14
C LEU A 74 -4.75 3.04 0.35
N GLN A 75 -4.74 2.56 -0.90
CA GLN A 75 -3.53 2.57 -1.73
C GLN A 75 -2.98 3.99 -1.94
N ASN A 76 -3.87 4.96 -2.18
CA ASN A 76 -3.44 6.34 -2.39
C ASN A 76 -2.97 7.05 -1.11
N GLN A 77 -3.46 6.65 0.06
CA GLN A 77 -3.03 7.25 1.33
C GLN A 77 -1.72 6.64 1.85
N ILE A 78 -1.44 5.36 1.56
CA ILE A 78 -0.18 4.72 1.94
C ILE A 78 0.98 5.09 0.99
N ASN A 79 0.67 5.40 -0.28
CA ASN A 79 1.67 5.71 -1.29
C ASN A 79 1.74 7.22 -1.52
N GLY A 80 2.87 7.82 -1.17
CA GLY A 80 3.22 9.20 -1.52
C GLY A 80 4.11 9.22 -2.76
N GLU A 81 5.26 9.90 -2.68
CA GLU A 81 6.30 9.84 -3.72
C GLU A 81 6.93 8.44 -3.87
N ILE A 82 6.82 7.63 -2.82
CA ILE A 82 7.38 6.27 -2.75
C ILE A 82 6.23 5.28 -2.59
N GLU A 83 6.28 4.21 -3.38
CA GLU A 83 5.34 3.09 -3.27
C GLU A 83 5.68 2.23 -2.04
N MET A 84 4.93 2.44 -0.95
CA MET A 84 5.05 1.72 0.31
C MET A 84 4.41 0.34 0.28
N GLY A 85 3.41 0.14 -0.60
CA GLY A 85 2.80 -1.16 -0.82
C GLY A 85 1.68 -1.14 -1.86
N LYS A 86 1.15 -2.32 -2.14
CA LYS A 86 0.02 -2.53 -3.04
C LYS A 86 -1.18 -3.04 -2.26
N VAL A 87 -2.36 -2.55 -2.63
CA VAL A 87 -3.61 -3.01 -2.03
C VAL A 87 -4.35 -3.87 -3.04
N TYR A 88 -4.81 -5.02 -2.57
CA TYR A 88 -5.66 -5.96 -3.29
C TYR A 88 -6.97 -6.12 -2.52
N TYR A 89 -8.02 -6.55 -3.22
CA TYR A 89 -9.32 -6.69 -2.61
C TYR A 89 -10.14 -7.84 -3.21
N ASN A 90 -11.03 -8.36 -2.38
CA ASN A 90 -12.18 -9.16 -2.77
C ASN A 90 -13.41 -8.67 -2.00
N GLU A 91 -14.46 -9.48 -1.87
CA GLU A 91 -15.68 -9.06 -1.15
C GLU A 91 -15.50 -9.02 0.37
N GLU A 92 -14.53 -9.75 0.93
CA GLU A 92 -14.34 -9.86 2.38
C GLU A 92 -13.16 -9.05 2.91
N TYR A 93 -12.07 -8.99 2.14
CA TYR A 93 -10.78 -8.49 2.59
C TYR A 93 -10.23 -7.41 1.66
N LEU A 94 -9.62 -6.40 2.29
CA LEU A 94 -8.45 -5.73 1.76
C LEU A 94 -7.21 -6.51 2.16
N VAL A 95 -6.32 -6.75 1.22
CA VAL A 95 -5.01 -7.36 1.42
C VAL A 95 -3.95 -6.34 1.01
N LEU A 96 -3.17 -5.88 1.98
CA LEU A 96 -2.09 -4.93 1.78
C LEU A 96 -0.75 -5.68 1.80
N VAL A 97 -0.01 -5.61 0.71
CA VAL A 97 1.32 -6.22 0.57
C VAL A 97 2.35 -5.09 0.54
N LEU A 98 3.21 -5.04 1.55
CA LEU A 98 4.23 -4.01 1.69
C LEU A 98 5.36 -4.18 0.68
N SER A 99 5.96 -3.07 0.26
CA SER A 99 7.14 -3.05 -0.63
C SER A 99 8.44 -3.42 0.09
N ALA A 100 8.40 -3.56 1.42
CA ALA A 100 9.51 -3.93 2.29
C ALA A 100 9.18 -5.20 3.09
N SER A 101 10.20 -6.01 3.37
CA SER A 101 10.07 -7.13 4.31
C SER A 101 10.05 -6.63 5.76
N GLU A 102 9.56 -7.44 6.69
CA GLU A 102 9.57 -7.11 8.13
C GLU A 102 10.97 -6.73 8.64
N ASN A 103 11.98 -7.45 8.16
CA ASN A 103 13.38 -7.21 8.50
C ASN A 103 13.86 -5.84 7.97
N MET A 104 13.48 -5.47 6.73
CA MET A 104 13.85 -4.18 6.16
C MET A 104 13.19 -3.01 6.90
N LEU A 105 11.92 -3.17 7.32
CA LEU A 105 11.24 -2.18 8.16
C LEU A 105 12.02 -1.96 9.47
N SER A 106 12.39 -3.06 10.13
CA SER A 106 13.13 -3.02 11.39
C SER A 106 14.51 -2.36 11.23
N LEU A 107 15.22 -2.65 10.13
CA LEU A 107 16.51 -2.02 9.80
C LEU A 107 16.39 -0.52 9.49
N ALA A 108 15.22 -0.07 9.04
CA ALA A 108 14.89 1.34 8.85
C ALA A 108 14.35 2.01 10.14
N ASN A 109 14.48 1.34 11.30
CA ASN A 109 13.96 1.77 12.60
C ASN A 109 12.43 1.94 12.63
N ILE A 110 11.71 1.25 11.75
CA ILE A 110 10.25 1.18 11.74
C ILE A 110 9.84 -0.08 12.48
N ASN A 111 9.11 0.05 13.59
CA ASN A 111 8.52 -1.08 14.28
C ASN A 111 7.37 -1.66 13.42
N PRO A 112 7.47 -2.92 12.94
CA PRO A 112 6.44 -3.50 12.08
C PRO A 112 5.05 -3.56 12.74
N LYS A 113 4.98 -3.75 14.05
CA LYS A 113 3.71 -3.85 14.80
C LYS A 113 3.01 -2.50 14.85
N ASP A 114 3.75 -1.45 15.19
CA ASP A 114 3.23 -0.08 15.24
C ASP A 114 2.81 0.38 13.84
N TYR A 115 3.59 0.03 12.81
CA TYR A 115 3.24 0.34 11.43
C TYR A 115 1.97 -0.38 10.97
N CYS A 116 1.81 -1.66 11.29
CA CYS A 116 0.56 -2.39 11.03
C CYS A 116 -0.64 -1.73 11.72
N LYS A 117 -0.45 -1.24 12.95
CA LYS A 117 -1.50 -0.50 13.68
C LYS A 117 -1.86 0.80 12.97
N THR A 118 -0.87 1.59 12.52
CA THR A 118 -1.12 2.81 11.74
C THR A 118 -1.93 2.53 10.47
N LEU A 119 -1.60 1.44 9.75
CA LEU A 119 -2.32 1.04 8.54
C LEU A 119 -3.76 0.59 8.84
N PHE A 120 -3.97 -0.10 9.96
CA PHE A 120 -5.31 -0.47 10.41
C PHE A 120 -6.16 0.75 10.79
N ASP A 121 -5.60 1.67 11.57
CA ASP A 121 -6.27 2.91 11.97
C ASP A 121 -6.63 3.76 10.73
N LEU A 122 -5.74 3.83 9.73
CA LEU A 122 -5.98 4.51 8.46
C LEU A 122 -7.17 3.90 7.72
N LYS A 123 -7.22 2.56 7.62
CA LYS A 123 -8.34 1.84 7.01
C LYS A 123 -9.65 2.06 7.78
N GLU A 124 -9.63 2.13 9.10
CA GLU A 124 -10.83 2.45 9.90
C GLU A 124 -11.33 3.87 9.60
N GLU A 125 -10.44 4.85 9.52
CA GLU A 125 -10.80 6.22 9.18
C GLU A 125 -11.36 6.34 7.75
N ILE A 126 -10.79 5.64 6.77
CA ILE A 126 -11.35 5.56 5.40
C ILE A 126 -12.79 5.02 5.41
N VAL A 127 -13.03 3.90 6.10
CA VAL A 127 -14.36 3.28 6.18
C VAL A 127 -15.36 4.24 6.83
N LYS A 128 -14.94 4.91 7.91
CA LYS A 128 -15.75 5.90 8.61
C LYS A 128 -16.09 7.11 7.72
N GLN A 129 -15.11 7.66 7.00
CA GLN A 129 -15.32 8.79 6.09
C GLN A 129 -16.29 8.45 4.96
N TYR A 130 -16.14 7.28 4.35
CA TYR A 130 -17.06 6.80 3.33
C TYR A 130 -18.48 6.70 3.90
N ASN A 131 -18.65 5.98 5.02
CA ASN A 131 -19.95 5.72 5.64
C ASN A 131 -20.68 6.98 6.12
N ALA A 132 -19.96 8.07 6.42
CA ALA A 132 -20.56 9.35 6.82
C ALA A 132 -21.49 9.94 5.73
N THR A 133 -21.35 9.51 4.47
CA THR A 133 -22.15 9.97 3.33
C THR A 133 -23.14 8.92 2.81
N GLN A 134 -23.13 7.71 3.38
CA GLN A 134 -23.94 6.58 2.90
C GLN A 134 -25.19 6.36 3.74
N LYS A 135 -26.27 5.90 3.10
CA LYS A 135 -27.49 5.47 3.81
C LYS A 135 -27.31 4.15 4.55
N THR A 136 -26.52 3.25 3.98
CA THR A 136 -26.23 1.93 4.52
C THR A 136 -24.72 1.81 4.76
N PRO A 137 -24.28 1.66 6.02
CA PRO A 137 -22.86 1.49 6.31
C PRO A 137 -22.29 0.23 5.68
N SER A 138 -21.04 0.32 5.23
CA SER A 138 -20.25 -0.80 4.72
C SER A 138 -19.01 -1.01 5.59
N SER A 139 -18.49 -2.24 5.61
CA SER A 139 -17.26 -2.59 6.32
C SER A 139 -16.41 -3.52 5.46
N ILE A 140 -15.12 -3.62 5.80
CA ILE A 140 -14.20 -4.55 5.15
C ILE A 140 -13.07 -4.90 6.11
N LYS A 141 -12.63 -6.16 6.09
CA LYS A 141 -11.53 -6.65 6.92
C LYS A 141 -10.18 -6.34 6.29
N LEU A 142 -9.12 -6.29 7.08
CA LEU A 142 -7.75 -6.09 6.60
C LEU A 142 -6.82 -7.28 6.90
N LYS A 143 -5.97 -7.62 5.93
CA LYS A 143 -4.73 -8.40 6.14
C LYS A 143 -3.53 -7.63 5.63
N ILE A 144 -2.44 -7.70 6.37
CA ILE A 144 -1.18 -7.02 6.05
C ILE A 144 -0.08 -8.07 5.92
N TYR A 145 0.57 -8.07 4.77
CA TYR A 145 1.69 -8.94 4.46
C TYR A 145 2.93 -8.08 4.16
N ASP A 146 4.11 -8.63 4.44
CA ASP A 146 5.35 -8.04 3.98
C ASP A 146 5.64 -8.39 2.51
N LYS A 147 6.76 -7.88 1.97
CA LYS A 147 7.18 -8.13 0.59
C LYS A 147 7.30 -9.62 0.24
N ASP A 148 7.67 -10.44 1.21
CA ASP A 148 7.88 -11.88 1.03
C ASP A 148 6.58 -12.68 1.29
N GLU A 149 5.44 -11.97 1.34
CA GLU A 149 4.11 -12.49 1.67
C GLU A 149 4.06 -13.20 3.03
N LYS A 150 4.87 -12.74 3.99
CA LYS A 150 4.74 -13.12 5.41
C LYS A 150 3.59 -12.32 6.02
N LEU A 151 2.63 -13.01 6.65
CA LEU A 151 1.53 -12.35 7.35
C LEU A 151 2.07 -11.60 8.57
N LEU A 152 1.84 -10.28 8.61
CA LEU A 152 2.23 -9.42 9.73
C LEU A 152 1.06 -9.13 10.66
N ALA A 153 -0.13 -8.90 10.09
CA ALA A 153 -1.33 -8.64 10.87
C ALA A 153 -2.60 -9.03 10.11
N THR A 154 -3.65 -9.36 10.86
CA THR A 154 -4.98 -9.63 10.33
C THR A 154 -6.03 -9.06 11.27
N GLU A 155 -7.14 -8.62 10.71
CA GLU A 155 -8.30 -8.22 11.48
C GLU A 155 -9.13 -9.45 11.87
N GLU A 156 -9.40 -9.59 13.17
CA GLU A 156 -10.24 -10.64 13.76
C GLU A 156 -11.24 -9.97 14.71
N ASN A 157 -12.54 -10.21 14.52
CA ASN A 157 -13.62 -9.64 15.34
C ASN A 157 -13.56 -8.10 15.48
N GLY A 158 -13.15 -7.38 14.43
CA GLY A 158 -13.04 -5.92 14.42
C GLY A 158 -11.80 -5.37 15.14
N ALA A 159 -10.88 -6.22 15.57
CA ALA A 159 -9.62 -5.82 16.18
C ALA A 159 -8.43 -6.32 15.35
N LEU A 160 -7.35 -5.53 15.33
CA LEU A 160 -6.09 -5.94 14.69
C LEU A 160 -5.36 -6.96 15.57
N VAL A 161 -5.04 -8.11 14.99
CA VAL A 161 -4.20 -9.15 15.59
C VAL A 161 -2.87 -9.17 14.85
N VAL A 162 -1.81 -8.73 15.53
CA VAL A 162 -0.42 -8.77 15.02
C VAL A 162 0.16 -10.17 15.23
N LYS A 163 0.89 -10.69 14.24
CA LYS A 163 1.49 -12.03 14.26
C LYS A 163 2.98 -12.01 14.61
#